data_AF-A0AA88YN78-F1
#
_entry.id   AF-A0AA88YN78-F1
#
_cell.length_a   1.000
_cell.length_b   1.000
_cell.length_c   1.000
_cell.angle_alpha   90.00
_cell.angle_beta   90.00
_cell.angle_gamma   90.00
#
_symmetry.space_group_name_H-M   'P 1'
#
loop_
_entity.id
_entity.type
_entity.pdbx_description
1 polymer ?
#
loop_
_entity_poly.entity_id
_entity_poly.type
_entity_poly.pdbx_seq_one_letter_code
_entity_poly.pdbx_strand_id
1 'polypeptide(L)'
;EPLIRTSWQGWTDTLSGMYRYNWEIFQLEKKGNELREEGQKYLSPIHSFVMNHTGGRTYGYNYIPQESGVYSVILEASDRANNSVYVRRFVIFDPTSEITTTSTPLKALSGNANADYKWQTWTQGNTNNIIFSWEGHFINKLHKDGGFLGSINDYPPQLNDMNVPPGNIFKKTIDKLLTDPSSERTQAAIRNVNGITSFEVAITTKGGAPLFIQKGLQQTHTFSEGSMTDGTFVKLWTKARDIMGNTKTSTMLLGFDRTPPLLNETTIQRNIGDSFTYTST
;
A
#
# COMPACT_ATOMS: atom_id res chain seq x y z
N GLU A 1 -17.24 17.30 -4.58
CA GLU A 1 -16.70 16.04 -5.13
C GLU A 1 -15.17 16.10 -5.13
N PRO A 2 -14.48 14.99 -4.86
CA PRO A 2 -13.03 14.91 -4.97
C PRO A 2 -12.63 15.13 -6.43
N LEU A 3 -11.58 15.93 -6.67
CA LEU A 3 -11.15 16.30 -8.02
C LEU A 3 -9.64 16.54 -8.06
N ILE A 4 -9.04 16.40 -9.25
CA ILE A 4 -7.63 16.73 -9.49
C ILE A 4 -7.53 18.23 -9.74
N ARG A 5 -6.87 18.94 -8.81
CA ARG A 5 -6.59 20.38 -8.93
C ARG A 5 -5.21 20.57 -9.52
N THR A 6 -5.13 21.32 -10.62
CA THR A 6 -3.84 21.73 -11.18
C THR A 6 -3.75 23.22 -11.36
N SER A 7 -2.55 23.74 -11.14
CA SER A 7 -2.21 25.13 -11.37
C SER A 7 -0.77 25.24 -11.82
N TRP A 8 -0.50 26.19 -12.68
CA TRP A 8 0.85 26.50 -13.16
C TRP A 8 1.01 28.01 -13.32
N GLN A 9 2.27 28.46 -13.21
CA GLN A 9 2.61 29.87 -13.22
C GLN A 9 4.08 30.04 -13.60
N GLY A 10 4.47 31.28 -13.92
CA GLY A 10 5.88 31.65 -14.10
C GLY A 10 6.50 31.28 -15.45
N TRP A 11 5.73 30.74 -16.40
CA TRP A 11 6.19 30.50 -17.76
C TRP A 11 6.29 31.82 -18.52
N THR A 12 7.49 32.14 -19.00
CA THR A 12 7.75 33.33 -19.81
C THR A 12 8.74 32.98 -20.92
N ASP A 13 8.63 33.69 -22.03
CA ASP A 13 9.64 33.73 -23.09
C ASP A 13 9.80 35.19 -23.51
N THR A 14 11.01 35.73 -23.39
CA THR A 14 11.33 37.12 -23.69
C THR A 14 11.53 37.38 -25.19
N LEU A 15 11.82 36.35 -25.98
CA LEU A 15 12.09 36.49 -27.41
C LEU A 15 10.82 36.38 -28.24
N SER A 16 10.10 35.26 -28.15
CA SER A 16 8.89 35.04 -28.95
C SER A 16 7.60 35.26 -28.17
N GLY A 17 7.66 35.19 -26.84
CA GLY A 17 6.49 35.30 -25.99
C GLY A 17 5.73 33.99 -25.89
N MET A 18 5.09 33.76 -24.74
CA MET A 18 4.20 32.61 -24.55
C MET A 18 2.99 32.69 -25.50
N TYR A 19 2.58 31.53 -26.02
CA TYR A 19 1.44 31.40 -26.92
C TYR A 19 0.27 30.64 -26.29
N ARG A 20 0.49 29.39 -25.87
CA ARG A 20 -0.58 28.53 -25.36
C ARG A 20 -0.07 27.48 -24.39
N TYR A 21 -1.02 26.89 -23.67
CA TYR A 21 -0.85 25.66 -22.93
C TYR A 21 -1.76 24.58 -23.48
N ASN A 22 -1.29 23.34 -23.50
CA ASN A 22 -2.10 22.15 -23.71
C ASN A 22 -1.92 21.24 -22.49
N TRP A 23 -3.03 20.90 -21.86
CA TRP A 23 -3.06 20.15 -20.62
C TRP A 23 -3.77 18.83 -20.85
N GLU A 24 -3.06 17.72 -20.59
CA GLU A 24 -3.50 16.38 -20.91
C GLU A 24 -3.50 15.50 -19.65
N ILE A 25 -4.52 14.64 -19.56
CA ILE A 25 -4.61 13.60 -18.53
C ILE A 25 -4.65 12.23 -19.18
N PHE A 26 -3.88 11.33 -18.59
CA PHE A 26 -3.92 9.89 -18.83
C PHE A 26 -4.24 9.17 -17.53
N GLN A 27 -5.13 8.20 -17.56
CA GLN A 27 -5.19 7.17 -16.52
C GLN A 27 -4.10 6.14 -16.85
N LEU A 28 -3.24 5.86 -15.88
CA LEU A 28 -2.16 4.89 -16.06
C LEU A 28 -2.70 3.48 -15.91
N GLU A 29 -2.27 2.60 -16.81
CA GLU A 29 -2.61 1.19 -16.79
C GLU A 29 -1.47 0.37 -16.22
N LYS A 30 -1.82 -0.68 -15.47
CA LYS A 30 -0.88 -1.64 -14.93
C LYS A 30 -0.48 -2.64 -16.02
N LYS A 31 0.82 -2.72 -16.30
CA LYS A 31 1.42 -3.78 -17.11
C LYS A 31 2.53 -4.47 -16.35
N GLY A 32 2.28 -5.72 -15.96
CA GLY A 32 3.16 -6.43 -15.06
C GLY A 32 3.23 -5.71 -13.71
N ASN A 33 4.42 -5.24 -13.35
CA ASN A 33 4.68 -4.52 -12.09
C ASN A 33 4.79 -3.00 -12.25
N GLU A 34 4.57 -2.49 -13.47
CA GLU A 34 4.77 -1.08 -13.80
C GLU A 34 3.46 -0.44 -14.27
N LEU A 35 3.40 0.89 -14.14
CA LEU A 35 2.32 1.74 -14.63
C LEU A 35 2.81 2.52 -15.84
N ARG A 36 1.93 2.71 -16.82
CA ARG A 36 2.25 3.46 -18.05
C ARG A 36 1.01 4.04 -18.69
N GLU A 37 1.18 5.09 -19.47
CA GLU A 37 0.18 5.52 -20.44
C GLU A 37 0.05 4.43 -21.53
N GLU A 38 -1.17 4.02 -21.82
CA GLU A 38 -1.48 2.99 -22.82
C GLU A 38 -2.13 3.63 -24.06
N GLY A 39 -1.79 3.09 -25.23
CA GLY A 39 -2.37 3.45 -26.52
C GLY A 39 -1.88 2.47 -27.59
N GLN A 40 -2.73 2.06 -28.52
CA GLN A 40 -2.38 1.00 -29.47
C GLN A 40 -1.26 1.41 -30.44
N LYS A 41 -1.40 2.59 -31.06
CA LYS A 41 -0.45 3.15 -32.02
C LYS A 41 0.03 4.54 -31.62
N TYR A 42 -0.89 5.33 -31.05
CA TYR A 42 -0.66 6.62 -30.43
C TYR A 42 -1.37 6.63 -29.08
N LEU A 43 -0.78 7.32 -28.11
CA LEU A 43 -1.38 7.62 -26.82
C LEU A 43 -2.54 8.58 -27.06
N SER A 44 -3.66 8.29 -26.42
CA SER A 44 -4.84 9.15 -26.44
C SER A 44 -5.10 9.57 -24.99
N PRO A 45 -4.99 10.87 -24.65
CA PRO A 45 -5.36 11.32 -23.33
C PRO A 45 -6.86 11.07 -23.11
N ILE A 46 -7.24 10.73 -21.88
CA ILE A 46 -8.66 10.63 -21.50
C ILE A 46 -9.31 12.01 -21.40
N HIS A 47 -8.49 13.06 -21.28
CA HIS A 47 -8.93 14.45 -21.28
C HIS A 47 -7.81 15.36 -21.78
N SER A 48 -8.17 16.36 -22.60
CA SER A 48 -7.26 17.40 -23.07
C SER A 48 -7.96 18.76 -23.02
N PHE A 49 -7.23 19.78 -22.59
CA PHE A 49 -7.69 21.15 -22.52
C PHE A 49 -6.61 22.10 -23.06
N VAL A 50 -6.96 22.88 -24.07
CA VAL A 50 -6.07 23.89 -24.68
C VAL A 50 -6.50 25.28 -24.24
N MET A 51 -5.53 26.10 -23.88
CA MET A 51 -5.77 27.50 -23.50
C MET A 51 -4.69 28.43 -24.03
N ASN A 52 -5.11 29.60 -24.50
CA ASN A 52 -4.20 30.64 -24.93
C ASN A 52 -3.57 31.35 -23.73
N HIS A 53 -2.32 31.76 -23.88
CA HIS A 53 -1.65 32.62 -22.93
C HIS A 53 -2.23 34.04 -23.00
N THR A 54 -2.74 34.55 -21.88
CA THR A 54 -3.40 35.87 -21.80
C THR A 54 -2.59 36.92 -21.05
N GLY A 55 -1.33 36.63 -20.68
CA GLY A 55 -0.51 37.50 -19.84
C GLY A 55 -0.78 37.36 -18.33
N GLY A 56 -1.65 36.43 -17.95
CA GLY A 56 -1.92 36.09 -16.56
C GLY A 56 -0.71 35.51 -15.84
N ARG A 57 -0.65 35.71 -14.51
CA ARG A 57 0.43 35.20 -13.66
C ARG A 57 0.25 33.72 -13.30
N THR A 58 -0.99 33.29 -13.12
CA THR A 58 -1.34 31.94 -12.68
C THR A 58 -2.50 31.43 -13.52
N TYR A 59 -2.38 30.19 -13.93
CA TYR A 59 -3.38 29.45 -14.68
C TYR A 59 -3.69 28.15 -13.94
N GLY A 60 -4.83 27.55 -14.24
CA GLY A 60 -5.21 26.29 -13.64
C GLY A 60 -6.43 25.67 -14.29
N TYR A 61 -6.54 24.36 -14.13
CA TYR A 61 -7.66 23.59 -14.63
C TYR A 61 -7.93 22.44 -13.67
N ASN A 62 -9.20 22.06 -13.59
CA ASN A 62 -9.68 21.01 -12.70
C ASN A 62 -10.29 19.89 -13.53
N TYR A 63 -10.00 18.65 -13.13
CA TYR A 63 -10.62 17.49 -13.74
C TYR A 63 -11.23 16.59 -12.67
N ILE A 64 -12.37 16.01 -12.99
CA ILE A 64 -13.10 15.07 -12.13
C ILE A 64 -12.94 13.69 -12.75
N PRO A 65 -12.03 12.86 -12.21
CA PRO A 65 -11.89 11.49 -12.69
C PRO A 65 -13.15 10.68 -12.44
N GLN A 66 -13.50 9.83 -13.40
CA GLN A 66 -14.66 8.93 -13.28
C GLN A 66 -14.33 7.68 -12.46
N GLU A 67 -13.06 7.31 -12.37
CA GLU A 67 -12.60 6.10 -11.71
C GLU A 67 -11.41 6.37 -10.77
N SER A 68 -11.27 5.53 -9.75
CA SER A 68 -10.05 5.52 -8.92
C SER A 68 -8.88 4.97 -9.74
N GLY A 69 -7.71 5.61 -9.62
CA GLY A 69 -6.57 5.29 -10.47
C GLY A 69 -5.34 6.12 -10.15
N VAL A 70 -4.24 5.78 -10.82
CA VAL A 70 -3.08 6.67 -10.90
C VAL A 70 -3.16 7.43 -12.21
N TYR A 71 -3.04 8.74 -12.14
CA TYR A 71 -3.16 9.63 -13.27
C TYR A 71 -1.82 10.28 -13.58
N SER A 72 -1.50 10.39 -14.85
CA SER A 72 -0.39 11.18 -15.38
C SER A 72 -0.96 12.45 -16.00
N VAL A 73 -0.44 13.58 -15.53
CA VAL A 73 -0.85 14.91 -15.96
C VAL A 73 0.31 15.54 -16.70
N ILE A 74 0.09 15.87 -17.96
CA ILE A 74 1.11 16.48 -18.83
C ILE A 74 0.68 17.89 -19.16
N LEU A 75 1.59 18.84 -18.95
CA LEU A 75 1.41 20.22 -19.38
C LEU A 75 2.46 20.53 -20.43
N GLU A 76 1.98 20.86 -21.62
CA GLU A 76 2.75 21.49 -22.69
C GLU A 76 2.62 23.01 -22.55
N ALA A 77 3.74 23.71 -22.47
CA ALA A 77 3.81 25.16 -22.58
C ALA A 77 4.50 25.51 -23.90
N SER A 78 3.81 26.22 -24.78
CA SER A 78 4.32 26.58 -26.12
C SER A 78 4.45 28.09 -26.28
N ASP A 79 5.51 28.50 -26.97
CA ASP A 79 5.77 29.88 -27.36
C ASP A 79 5.22 30.19 -28.77
N ARG A 80 5.37 31.44 -29.23
CA ARG A 80 4.91 31.86 -30.58
C ARG A 80 5.84 31.41 -31.71
N ALA A 81 7.06 31.00 -31.40
CA ALA A 81 8.02 30.44 -32.34
C ALA A 81 7.88 28.91 -32.52
N ASN A 82 6.84 28.31 -31.93
CA ASN A 82 6.55 26.87 -31.97
C ASN A 82 7.56 26.00 -31.18
N ASN A 83 8.26 26.56 -30.21
CA ASN A 83 8.99 25.77 -29.22
C ASN A 83 8.04 25.37 -28.08
N SER A 84 8.22 24.15 -27.57
CA SER A 84 7.38 23.62 -26.50
C SER A 84 8.24 22.96 -25.41
N VAL A 85 7.86 23.18 -24.15
CA VAL A 85 8.38 22.45 -22.99
C VAL A 85 7.25 21.61 -22.41
N TYR A 86 7.58 20.39 -21.95
CA TYR A 86 6.63 19.46 -21.36
C TYR A 86 7.02 19.13 -19.94
N VAL A 87 6.07 19.23 -19.02
CA VAL A 87 6.22 18.74 -17.65
C VAL A 87 5.18 17.66 -17.39
N ARG A 88 5.56 16.66 -16.59
CA ARG A 88 4.69 15.52 -16.26
C ARG A 88 4.60 15.40 -14.75
N ARG A 89 3.41 15.14 -14.21
CA ARG A 89 3.19 14.88 -12.78
C ARG A 89 2.24 13.72 -12.59
N PHE A 90 2.31 13.07 -11.42
CA PHE A 90 1.46 11.93 -11.10
C PHE A 90 0.59 12.21 -9.90
N VAL A 91 -0.63 11.65 -9.93
CA VAL A 91 -1.60 11.78 -8.85
C VAL A 91 -2.24 10.43 -8.61
N ILE A 92 -2.32 10.00 -7.35
CA ILE A 92 -3.19 8.89 -6.95
C ILE A 92 -4.55 9.50 -6.63
N PHE A 93 -5.57 9.14 -7.41
CA PHE A 93 -6.94 9.52 -7.15
C PHE A 93 -7.69 8.29 -6.65
N ASP A 94 -8.09 8.33 -5.39
CA ASP A 94 -8.78 7.22 -4.77
C ASP A 94 -9.71 7.71 -3.66
N PRO A 95 -10.95 8.06 -4.03
CA PRO A 95 -11.94 8.52 -3.05
C PRO A 95 -12.74 7.37 -2.41
N THR A 96 -12.55 6.12 -2.84
CA THR A 96 -13.46 5.01 -2.49
C THR A 96 -12.80 3.83 -1.80
N SER A 97 -11.47 3.67 -1.85
CA SER A 97 -10.87 2.48 -1.28
C SER A 97 -10.91 2.47 0.24
N GLU A 98 -10.85 1.24 0.76
CA GLU A 98 -10.67 0.98 2.17
C GLU A 98 -9.70 -0.18 2.36
N ILE A 99 -9.10 -0.23 3.55
CA ILE A 99 -8.30 -1.38 3.98
C ILE A 99 -9.24 -2.44 4.55
N THR A 100 -9.17 -3.65 4.00
CA THR A 100 -9.93 -4.81 4.44
C THR A 100 -9.01 -5.87 5.03
N THR A 101 -9.62 -6.87 5.67
CA THR A 101 -8.92 -8.02 6.25
C THR A 101 -9.13 -9.25 5.36
N THR A 102 -8.10 -10.07 5.20
CA THR A 102 -8.15 -11.34 4.47
C THR A 102 -8.55 -12.49 5.41
N SER A 103 -8.63 -13.71 4.86
CA SER A 103 -8.81 -14.93 5.64
C SER A 103 -7.57 -15.33 6.46
N THR A 104 -6.41 -14.70 6.25
CA THR A 104 -5.20 -15.00 7.03
C THR A 104 -5.34 -14.39 8.42
N PRO A 105 -5.38 -15.18 9.51
CA PRO A 105 -5.61 -14.64 10.84
C PRO A 105 -4.34 -13.96 11.39
N LEU A 106 -4.54 -13.06 12.35
CA LEU A 106 -3.48 -12.63 13.25
C LEU A 106 -2.99 -13.83 14.08
N LYS A 107 -1.68 -13.91 14.37
CA LYS A 107 -1.08 -15.02 15.11
C LYS A 107 -0.06 -14.53 16.14
N ALA A 108 -0.10 -15.07 17.35
CA ALA A 108 1.06 -15.03 18.23
C ALA A 108 1.92 -16.27 17.93
N LEU A 109 2.95 -16.12 17.10
CA LEU A 109 3.89 -17.20 16.72
C LEU A 109 4.61 -17.84 17.91
N SER A 110 4.67 -17.16 19.06
CA SER A 110 5.14 -17.72 20.33
C SER A 110 4.10 -18.62 21.02
N GLY A 111 2.86 -18.62 20.56
CA GLY A 111 1.77 -19.45 21.05
C GLY A 111 1.76 -20.85 20.44
N ASN A 112 0.97 -21.74 21.05
CA ASN A 112 0.81 -23.12 20.66
C ASN A 112 0.02 -23.24 19.35
N ALA A 113 0.65 -23.86 18.34
CA ALA A 113 0.04 -24.07 17.02
C ALA A 113 -1.23 -24.95 17.07
N ASN A 114 -1.31 -25.91 18.00
CA ASN A 114 -2.48 -26.77 18.17
C ASN A 114 -3.67 -26.04 18.82
N ALA A 115 -3.44 -24.85 19.35
CA ALA A 115 -4.46 -23.98 19.93
C ALA A 115 -4.63 -22.69 19.11
N ASP A 116 -4.44 -22.78 17.79
CA ASP A 116 -4.53 -21.69 16.82
C ASP A 116 -3.66 -20.47 17.17
N TYR A 117 -2.53 -20.67 17.84
CA TYR A 117 -1.65 -19.60 18.30
C TYR A 117 -2.29 -18.64 19.33
N LYS A 118 -3.46 -18.99 19.90
CA LYS A 118 -4.20 -18.15 20.88
C LYS A 118 -3.79 -18.38 22.32
N TRP A 119 -2.97 -19.41 22.58
CA TRP A 119 -2.55 -19.80 23.92
C TRP A 119 -1.05 -19.98 23.96
N GLN A 120 -0.39 -19.44 24.99
CA GLN A 120 1.05 -19.64 25.22
C GLN A 120 1.26 -20.26 26.60
N THR A 121 2.06 -21.33 26.65
CA THR A 121 2.43 -21.99 27.90
C THR A 121 3.62 -21.31 28.55
N TRP A 122 3.57 -21.12 29.87
CA TRP A 122 4.64 -20.44 30.61
C TRP A 122 5.39 -21.40 31.54
N THR A 123 6.66 -21.67 31.25
CA THR A 123 7.58 -22.35 32.18
C THR A 123 8.37 -21.32 32.99
N GLN A 124 8.53 -21.57 34.30
CA GLN A 124 9.30 -20.68 35.19
C GLN A 124 10.75 -20.55 34.72
N GLY A 125 11.26 -19.31 34.62
CA GLY A 125 12.70 -19.03 34.44
C GLY A 125 13.12 -18.29 33.17
N ASN A 126 12.26 -18.17 32.14
CA ASN A 126 12.59 -17.42 30.92
C ASN A 126 11.75 -16.13 30.77
N THR A 127 12.41 -15.06 30.32
CA THR A 127 11.78 -13.88 29.70
C THR A 127 11.21 -14.31 28.35
N ASN A 128 9.96 -14.75 28.33
CA ASN A 128 9.36 -15.28 27.12
C ASN A 128 8.67 -14.17 26.32
N ASN A 129 9.37 -13.76 25.28
CA ASN A 129 8.92 -12.87 24.22
C ASN A 129 7.60 -13.33 23.58
N ILE A 130 6.67 -12.40 23.35
CA ILE A 130 5.47 -12.62 22.52
C ILE A 130 5.82 -12.24 21.09
N ILE A 131 5.87 -13.21 20.18
CA ILE A 131 6.16 -12.97 18.77
C ILE A 131 4.82 -12.85 18.04
N PHE A 132 4.43 -11.64 17.66
CA PHE A 132 3.15 -11.35 17.03
C PHE A 132 3.30 -11.14 15.52
N SER A 133 2.45 -11.77 14.72
CA SER A 133 2.43 -11.67 13.25
C SER A 133 1.05 -11.28 12.73
N TRP A 134 1.05 -10.40 11.75
CA TRP A 134 -0.11 -9.96 10.97
C TRP A 134 0.15 -10.10 9.46
N GLU A 135 1.08 -10.97 9.11
CA GLU A 135 1.44 -11.25 7.73
C GLU A 135 0.22 -11.66 6.90
N GLY A 136 0.02 -10.96 5.78
CA GLY A 136 -1.10 -11.21 4.86
C GLY A 136 -2.49 -10.84 5.39
N HIS A 137 -2.65 -10.39 6.65
CA HIS A 137 -3.97 -10.11 7.23
C HIS A 137 -4.64 -8.88 6.62
N PHE A 138 -3.89 -7.83 6.31
CA PHE A 138 -4.42 -6.57 5.77
C PHE A 138 -4.18 -6.44 4.26
N ILE A 139 -5.13 -5.84 3.57
CA ILE A 139 -5.05 -5.55 2.14
C ILE A 139 -5.85 -4.30 1.77
N ASN A 140 -5.25 -3.40 0.99
CA ASN A 140 -6.02 -2.48 0.15
C ASN A 140 -6.09 -3.10 -1.25
N LYS A 141 -7.24 -3.70 -1.57
CA LYS A 141 -7.41 -4.51 -2.78
C LYS A 141 -7.26 -3.67 -4.04
N LEU A 142 -7.80 -2.45 -4.03
CA LEU A 142 -7.72 -1.54 -5.17
C LEU A 142 -6.26 -1.17 -5.48
N HIS A 143 -5.48 -0.80 -4.46
CA HIS A 143 -4.07 -0.44 -4.64
C HIS A 143 -3.22 -1.63 -5.07
N LYS A 144 -3.46 -2.81 -4.49
CA LYS A 144 -2.71 -4.04 -4.82
C LYS A 144 -3.01 -4.49 -6.25
N ASP A 145 -4.29 -4.65 -6.58
CA ASP A 145 -4.71 -5.24 -7.84
C ASP A 145 -4.47 -4.24 -8.98
N GLY A 146 -4.80 -2.97 -8.78
CA GLY A 146 -4.54 -1.87 -9.71
C GLY A 146 -3.08 -1.41 -9.79
N GLY A 147 -2.21 -1.86 -8.88
CA GLY A 147 -0.78 -1.54 -8.91
C GLY A 147 -0.44 -0.08 -8.66
N PHE A 148 -1.27 0.66 -7.90
CA PHE A 148 -1.19 2.13 -7.77
C PHE A 148 0.16 2.62 -7.23
N LEU A 149 0.88 1.75 -6.52
CA LEU A 149 2.15 2.02 -5.87
C LEU A 149 3.36 1.46 -6.64
N GLY A 150 3.16 0.88 -7.84
CA GLY A 150 4.23 0.37 -8.70
C GLY A 150 5.15 1.47 -9.26
N SER A 151 6.23 1.12 -9.95
CA SER A 151 7.01 2.13 -10.69
C SER A 151 6.21 2.64 -11.89
N ILE A 152 6.45 3.89 -12.30
CA ILE A 152 5.82 4.49 -13.47
C ILE A 152 6.89 4.66 -14.56
N ASN A 153 6.60 4.14 -15.75
CA ASN A 153 7.54 4.17 -16.86
C ASN A 153 7.76 5.58 -17.40
N ASP A 154 8.93 5.76 -18.02
CA ASP A 154 9.22 6.95 -18.81
C ASP A 154 8.14 7.11 -19.89
N TYR A 155 7.76 8.37 -20.14
CA TYR A 155 6.77 8.67 -21.17
C TYR A 155 7.30 8.19 -22.52
N PRO A 156 6.55 7.37 -23.27
CA PRO A 156 7.03 6.84 -24.53
C PRO A 156 7.28 7.98 -25.53
N PRO A 157 8.26 7.86 -26.44
CA PRO A 157 8.59 8.92 -27.38
C PRO A 157 7.47 9.08 -28.43
N GLN A 158 6.45 9.86 -28.07
CA GLN A 158 5.27 10.12 -28.90
C GLN A 158 5.03 11.60 -29.17
N LEU A 159 5.73 12.47 -28.45
CA LEU A 159 5.64 13.90 -28.67
C LEU A 159 6.47 14.25 -29.90
N ASN A 160 5.78 14.43 -31.02
CA ASN A 160 6.34 14.97 -32.25
C ASN A 160 5.76 16.37 -32.48
N ASP A 161 6.57 17.25 -33.05
CA ASP A 161 6.08 18.55 -33.47
C ASP A 161 5.20 18.40 -34.73
N MET A 162 4.02 19.04 -34.71
CA MET A 162 3.03 18.96 -35.79
C MET A 162 3.50 19.64 -37.09
N ASN A 163 4.56 20.45 -37.03
CA ASN A 163 5.02 21.29 -38.13
C ASN A 163 6.37 20.88 -38.74
N VAL A 164 6.86 19.66 -38.45
CA VAL A 164 8.20 19.27 -38.91
C VAL A 164 8.10 18.35 -40.13
N PRO A 165 8.85 18.64 -41.23
CA PRO A 165 8.87 17.80 -42.42
C PRO A 165 9.23 16.34 -42.09
N PRO A 166 8.69 15.34 -42.84
CA PRO A 166 9.04 13.95 -42.65
C PRO A 166 10.57 13.76 -42.71
N GLY A 167 11.16 13.26 -41.62
CA GLY A 167 12.61 13.00 -41.53
C GLY A 167 13.37 13.91 -40.55
N ASN A 168 12.81 15.07 -40.18
CA ASN A 168 13.31 15.85 -39.05
C ASN A 168 12.45 15.51 -37.83
N ILE A 169 13.03 14.86 -36.82
CA ILE A 169 12.31 14.46 -35.61
C ILE A 169 12.82 15.35 -34.48
N PHE A 170 12.24 16.54 -34.32
CA PHE A 170 12.41 17.26 -33.06
C PHE A 170 11.63 16.50 -32.01
N LYS A 171 12.33 15.57 -31.33
CA LYS A 171 11.76 14.81 -30.22
C LYS A 171 11.44 15.80 -29.12
N LYS A 172 10.16 16.04 -28.92
CA LYS A 172 9.70 16.78 -27.76
C LYS A 172 9.83 15.82 -26.57
N THR A 173 10.53 16.23 -25.51
CA THR A 173 10.81 15.36 -24.35
C THR A 173 10.25 15.99 -23.09
N ILE A 174 9.83 15.13 -22.15
CA ILE A 174 9.48 15.58 -20.80
C ILE A 174 10.73 16.16 -20.14
N ASP A 175 10.64 17.38 -19.64
CA ASP A 175 11.69 18.02 -18.87
C ASP A 175 11.77 17.40 -17.47
N LYS A 176 12.78 16.57 -17.24
CA LYS A 176 12.96 15.85 -15.96
C LYS A 176 13.35 16.78 -14.80
N LEU A 177 13.96 17.95 -15.06
CA LEU A 177 14.37 18.90 -14.01
C LEU A 177 13.16 19.65 -13.44
N LEU A 178 12.20 20.00 -14.30
CA LEU A 178 10.96 20.67 -13.91
C LEU A 178 9.89 19.71 -13.36
N THR A 179 10.08 18.40 -13.58
CA THR A 179 9.04 17.38 -13.35
C THR A 179 8.96 16.87 -11.90
N ASP A 180 10.00 16.97 -11.06
CA ASP A 180 10.00 16.12 -9.85
C ASP A 180 10.67 16.60 -8.54
N PRO A 181 10.49 17.84 -8.01
CA PRO A 181 11.12 18.17 -6.72
C PRO A 181 10.28 17.86 -5.46
N SER A 182 8.95 17.72 -5.55
CA SER A 182 8.10 17.78 -4.35
C SER A 182 6.73 17.10 -4.43
N SER A 183 6.46 16.27 -5.44
CA SER A 183 5.14 15.62 -5.56
C SER A 183 5.01 14.44 -4.60
N GLU A 184 3.81 14.23 -4.04
CA GLU A 184 3.50 13.06 -3.18
C GLU A 184 3.64 11.73 -3.93
N ARG A 185 3.66 11.76 -5.28
CA ARG A 185 3.80 10.60 -6.15
C ARG A 185 4.79 10.87 -7.29
N THR A 186 5.97 10.23 -7.19
CA THR A 186 7.00 10.25 -8.23
C THR A 186 6.94 9.00 -9.13
N GLN A 187 7.83 8.91 -10.12
CA GLN A 187 7.97 7.70 -10.95
C GLN A 187 8.44 6.46 -10.17
N ALA A 188 9.14 6.65 -9.05
CA ALA A 188 9.66 5.55 -8.26
C ALA A 188 8.54 4.73 -7.63
N ALA A 189 8.72 3.42 -7.48
CA ALA A 189 7.78 2.59 -6.75
C ALA A 189 7.67 3.02 -5.28
N ILE A 190 6.46 3.07 -4.75
CA ILE A 190 6.23 3.29 -3.32
C ILE A 190 6.24 1.93 -2.62
N ARG A 191 7.16 1.77 -1.67
CA ARG A 191 7.27 0.53 -0.89
C ARG A 191 5.96 0.26 -0.16
N ASN A 192 5.41 -0.94 -0.35
CA ASN A 192 4.15 -1.36 0.27
C ASN A 192 4.12 -2.88 0.42
N VAL A 193 3.18 -3.37 1.22
CA VAL A 193 2.78 -4.79 1.25
C VAL A 193 1.26 -4.85 1.12
N ASN A 194 0.76 -5.52 0.07
CA ASN A 194 -0.68 -5.64 -0.21
C ASN A 194 -1.41 -4.28 -0.26
N GLY A 195 -0.78 -3.22 -0.76
CA GLY A 195 -1.35 -1.86 -0.78
C GLY A 195 -1.27 -1.11 0.55
N ILE A 196 -0.60 -1.67 1.57
CA ILE A 196 -0.38 -1.01 2.88
C ILE A 196 1.01 -0.39 2.92
N THR A 197 1.12 0.87 3.37
CA THR A 197 2.37 1.64 3.42
C THR A 197 2.99 1.66 4.82
N SER A 198 2.20 1.46 5.88
CA SER A 198 2.74 1.29 7.23
C SER A 198 1.83 0.50 8.16
N PHE A 199 2.45 -0.10 9.16
CA PHE A 199 1.83 -0.79 10.28
C PHE A 199 2.26 -0.17 11.61
N GLU A 200 1.33 -0.19 12.55
CA GLU A 200 1.56 0.12 13.95
C GLU A 200 1.04 -1.05 14.79
N VAL A 201 1.69 -1.31 15.93
CA VAL A 201 1.26 -2.37 16.85
C VAL A 201 1.21 -1.89 18.28
N ALA A 202 0.36 -2.52 19.08
CA ALA A 202 0.30 -2.27 20.51
C ALA A 202 -0.04 -3.57 21.25
N ILE A 203 0.28 -3.62 22.53
CA ILE A 203 -0.15 -4.65 23.46
C ILE A 203 -0.83 -3.96 24.65
N THR A 204 -1.92 -4.54 25.12
CA THR A 204 -2.66 -4.01 26.28
C THR A 204 -3.02 -5.14 27.23
N THR A 205 -2.72 -4.95 28.51
CA THR A 205 -3.25 -5.74 29.62
C THR A 205 -4.48 -5.02 30.20
N LYS A 206 -5.51 -5.78 30.60
CA LYS A 206 -6.64 -5.28 31.43
C LYS A 206 -7.39 -4.03 30.89
N GLY A 207 -7.57 -3.91 29.57
CA GLY A 207 -8.48 -2.91 28.98
C GLY A 207 -7.92 -1.48 28.88
N GLY A 208 -6.62 -1.27 29.09
CA GLY A 208 -5.97 0.02 28.83
C GLY A 208 -6.03 0.44 27.35
N ALA A 209 -5.88 1.74 27.09
CA ALA A 209 -5.80 2.26 25.72
C ALA A 209 -4.50 1.80 25.03
N PRO A 210 -4.54 1.39 23.75
CA PRO A 210 -3.36 0.94 23.03
C PRO A 210 -2.39 2.11 22.74
N LEU A 211 -1.15 2.00 23.23
CA LEU A 211 -0.05 2.86 22.81
C LEU A 211 0.64 2.23 21.58
N PHE A 212 0.41 2.83 20.42
CA PHE A 212 0.89 2.29 19.15
C PHE A 212 2.38 2.58 18.92
N ILE A 213 3.09 1.54 18.48
CA ILE A 213 4.50 1.56 18.09
C ILE A 213 4.58 1.42 16.58
N GLN A 214 5.24 2.37 15.91
CA GLN A 214 5.46 2.34 14.46
C GLN A 214 6.36 1.17 14.05
N LYS A 215 5.97 0.45 13.00
CA LYS A 215 6.72 -0.71 12.45
C LYS A 215 7.04 -0.60 10.96
N GLY A 216 6.58 0.46 10.30
CA GLY A 216 6.74 0.60 8.85
C GLY A 216 6.11 -0.61 8.14
N LEU A 217 6.86 -1.31 7.30
CA LEU A 217 6.35 -2.46 6.55
C LEU A 217 6.64 -3.83 7.19
N GLN A 218 7.20 -3.87 8.41
CA GLN A 218 7.36 -5.15 9.11
C GLN A 218 5.99 -5.79 9.35
N GLN A 219 5.91 -7.11 9.26
CA GLN A 219 4.67 -7.88 9.48
C GLN A 219 4.73 -8.77 10.73
N THR A 220 5.80 -8.63 11.50
CA THR A 220 6.05 -9.34 12.74
C THR A 220 6.67 -8.41 13.76
N HIS A 221 6.31 -8.54 15.03
CA HIS A 221 6.96 -7.83 16.12
C HIS A 221 7.04 -8.68 17.38
N THR A 222 8.13 -8.50 18.11
CA THR A 222 8.35 -9.15 19.40
C THR A 222 8.08 -8.17 20.53
N PHE A 223 7.10 -8.48 21.38
CA PHE A 223 6.89 -7.79 22.65
C PHE A 223 7.64 -8.52 23.75
N SER A 224 8.49 -7.80 24.48
CA SER A 224 9.15 -8.30 25.67
C SER A 224 8.32 -7.94 26.89
N GLU A 225 7.44 -8.85 27.27
CA GLU A 225 6.62 -8.70 28.47
C GLU A 225 7.27 -9.40 29.67
N GLY A 226 6.96 -8.89 30.87
CA GLY A 226 7.34 -9.54 32.13
C GLY A 226 6.60 -10.86 32.36
N SER A 227 6.78 -11.45 33.54
CA SER A 227 6.11 -12.70 33.89
C SER A 227 4.59 -12.56 33.89
N MET A 228 3.92 -13.28 32.99
CA MET A 228 2.46 -13.27 32.87
C MET A 228 1.84 -14.31 33.81
N THR A 229 0.86 -13.89 34.61
CA THR A 229 0.13 -14.79 35.50
C THR A 229 -0.72 -15.80 34.73
N ASP A 230 -0.88 -17.00 35.29
CA ASP A 230 -1.77 -18.01 34.73
C ASP A 230 -3.21 -17.48 34.60
N GLY A 231 -3.91 -17.87 33.54
CA GLY A 231 -5.27 -17.38 33.23
C GLY A 231 -5.35 -15.91 32.78
N THR A 232 -4.21 -15.25 32.51
CA THR A 232 -4.20 -13.86 32.04
C THR A 232 -4.39 -13.81 30.53
N PHE A 233 -5.05 -12.75 30.06
CA PHE A 233 -5.16 -12.45 28.64
C PHE A 233 -4.54 -11.09 28.33
N VAL A 234 -3.85 -11.03 27.19
CA VAL A 234 -3.43 -9.78 26.56
C VAL A 234 -4.16 -9.61 25.24
N LYS A 235 -4.44 -8.35 24.91
CA LYS A 235 -4.92 -7.99 23.58
C LYS A 235 -3.77 -7.40 22.79
N LEU A 236 -3.48 -8.05 21.66
CA LEU A 236 -2.50 -7.62 20.67
C LEU A 236 -3.24 -6.84 19.58
N TRP A 237 -2.74 -5.67 19.23
CA TRP A 237 -3.34 -4.76 18.28
C TRP A 237 -2.41 -4.57 17.10
N THR A 238 -2.98 -4.53 15.90
CA THR A 238 -2.30 -4.04 14.70
C THR A 238 -3.19 -3.03 14.01
N LYS A 239 -2.61 -1.90 13.61
CA LYS A 239 -3.24 -0.90 12.75
C LYS A 239 -2.46 -0.80 11.45
N ALA A 240 -3.15 -0.97 10.33
CA ALA A 240 -2.62 -0.80 8.98
C ALA A 240 -3.02 0.58 8.44
N ARG A 241 -2.14 1.18 7.63
CA ARG A 241 -2.37 2.47 6.93
C ARG A 241 -1.94 2.38 5.48
N ASP A 242 -2.72 2.97 4.57
CA ASP A 242 -2.38 3.07 3.15
C ASP A 242 -1.88 4.48 2.78
N ILE A 243 -1.55 4.70 1.50
CA ILE A 243 -1.02 5.97 1.03
C ILE A 243 -2.04 7.12 1.09
N MET A 244 -3.34 6.81 1.05
CA MET A 244 -4.42 7.80 1.09
C MET A 244 -4.78 8.19 2.54
N GLY A 245 -4.13 7.55 3.52
CA GLY A 245 -4.34 7.82 4.94
C GLY A 245 -5.45 7.00 5.57
N ASN A 246 -6.09 6.09 4.83
CA ASN A 246 -7.09 5.17 5.39
C ASN A 246 -6.42 4.28 6.44
N THR A 247 -7.19 3.86 7.44
CA THR A 247 -6.67 2.96 8.48
C THR A 247 -7.64 1.83 8.80
N LYS A 248 -7.09 0.65 9.14
CA LYS A 248 -7.86 -0.47 9.68
C LYS A 248 -7.13 -1.05 10.88
N THR A 249 -7.85 -1.25 11.98
CA THR A 249 -7.31 -1.89 13.19
C THR A 249 -7.89 -3.29 13.33
N SER A 250 -7.08 -4.26 13.74
CA SER A 250 -7.52 -5.61 14.12
C SER A 250 -6.81 -6.04 15.40
N THR A 251 -7.44 -6.98 16.10
CA THR A 251 -6.97 -7.42 17.42
C THR A 251 -7.04 -8.92 17.59
N MET A 252 -6.12 -9.45 18.39
CA MET A 252 -6.10 -10.84 18.82
C MET A 252 -6.01 -10.90 20.34
N LEU A 253 -6.74 -11.82 20.97
CA LEU A 253 -6.54 -12.17 22.37
C LEU A 253 -5.56 -13.34 22.46
N LEU A 254 -4.55 -13.20 23.31
CA LEU A 254 -3.60 -14.24 23.65
C LEU A 254 -3.76 -14.57 25.14
N GLY A 255 -4.10 -15.82 25.42
CA GLY A 255 -4.19 -16.37 26.77
C GLY A 255 -2.88 -17.01 27.22
N PHE A 256 -2.61 -16.95 28.52
CA PHE A 256 -1.50 -17.63 29.15
C PHE A 256 -2.02 -18.76 30.04
N ASP A 257 -1.48 -19.97 29.85
CA ASP A 257 -1.85 -21.17 30.60
C ASP A 257 -0.60 -21.86 31.17
N ARG A 258 -0.66 -22.25 32.44
CA ARG A 258 0.38 -23.00 33.15
C ARG A 258 -0.12 -24.32 33.72
N THR A 259 -1.39 -24.66 33.50
CA THR A 259 -1.99 -25.85 34.08
C THR A 259 -1.43 -27.12 33.39
N PRO A 260 -0.89 -28.09 34.16
CA PRO A 260 -0.52 -29.38 33.58
C PRO A 260 -1.79 -30.11 33.13
N PRO A 261 -1.71 -31.00 32.12
CA PRO A 261 -2.85 -31.81 31.72
C PRO A 261 -3.35 -32.65 32.91
N LEU A 262 -4.65 -32.61 33.16
CA LEU A 262 -5.30 -33.49 34.13
C LEU A 262 -5.44 -34.88 33.52
N LEU A 263 -4.66 -35.85 34.01
CA LEU A 263 -4.96 -37.27 33.82
C LEU A 263 -6.08 -37.63 34.80
N ASN A 264 -7.32 -37.74 34.31
CA ASN A 264 -8.31 -38.54 35.04
C ASN A 264 -7.76 -39.97 35.12
N GLU A 265 -7.81 -40.59 36.31
CA GLU A 265 -7.29 -41.95 36.55
C GLU A 265 -7.69 -42.88 35.41
N THR A 266 -6.73 -43.17 34.54
CA THR A 266 -6.90 -44.13 33.46
C THR A 266 -6.70 -45.49 34.09
N THR A 267 -7.78 -46.15 34.46
CA THR A 267 -7.73 -47.58 34.75
C THR A 267 -7.50 -48.30 33.43
N ILE A 268 -6.29 -48.84 33.25
CA ILE A 268 -6.04 -49.85 32.23
C ILE A 268 -6.76 -51.12 32.71
N GLN A 269 -7.98 -51.34 32.22
CA GLN A 269 -8.64 -52.62 32.44
C GLN A 269 -7.97 -53.65 31.53
N ARG A 270 -7.31 -54.63 32.16
CA ARG A 270 -6.91 -55.85 31.45
C ARG A 270 -8.20 -56.51 30.96
N ASN A 271 -8.38 -56.62 29.65
CA ASN A 271 -9.42 -57.47 29.09
C ASN A 271 -9.01 -58.93 29.37
N ILE A 272 -9.46 -59.48 30.50
CA ILE A 272 -9.33 -60.90 30.79
C ILE A 272 -10.47 -61.59 30.03
N GLY A 273 -10.30 -61.70 28.72
CA GLY A 273 -10.95 -62.73 27.94
C GLY A 273 -10.30 -64.06 28.29
N ASP A 274 -11.08 -64.90 28.97
CA ASP A 274 -10.85 -66.28 29.35
C ASP A 274 -9.72 -66.61 30.34
N SER A 275 -10.14 -67.20 31.45
CA SER A 275 -9.31 -67.84 32.45
C SER A 275 -8.56 -69.03 31.86
N PHE A 276 -7.24 -68.94 31.74
CA PHE A 276 -6.40 -70.12 31.57
C PHE A 276 -5.96 -70.65 32.94
N THR A 277 -6.49 -71.80 33.32
CA THR A 277 -5.98 -72.60 34.43
C THR A 277 -4.70 -73.29 33.97
N TYR A 278 -3.55 -72.93 34.54
CA TYR A 278 -2.32 -73.69 34.37
C TYR A 278 -2.22 -74.73 35.48
N THR A 279 -2.39 -76.00 35.14
CA THR A 279 -1.94 -77.13 35.98
C THR A 279 -0.51 -77.48 35.59
N SER A 280 0.42 -77.37 36.53
CA SER A 280 1.76 -77.92 36.39
C SER A 280 1.74 -79.43 36.63
N THR A 281 2.36 -80.19 35.72
CA THR A 281 2.96 -81.50 35.99
C THR A 281 4.46 -81.38 35.88
#